data_AF-A0A6B0WEG5-F1
#
_entry.id   AF-A0A6B0WEG5-F1
#
_cell.length_a   1.000
_cell.length_b   1.000
_cell.length_c   1.000
_cell.angle_alpha   90.00
_cell.angle_beta   90.00
_cell.angle_gamma   90.00
#
_symmetry.space_group_name_H-M   'P 1'
#
loop_
_entity.id
_entity.type
_entity.pdbx_description
1 polymer ?
#
loop_
_entity_poly.entity_id
_entity_poly.type
_entity_poly.pdbx_seq_one_letter_code
_entity_poly.pdbx_strand_id
1 'polypeptide(L)'
;GQVRIPSRGTTPDPPPEPERLFEDMGSRRLVVEQEVPFDCEVSVVVARGVDGAVADHGVMENVHVGGILDTTVTPAHVPPEVAGEAKRLAARLAEHLDVVGVLCVEMFVVGTDLVVNEMAPRPHNSGHCTIEAAPASQFEQQLRAVCGLPLGDGACRPAAMVQLLGGLWAGGEPAWERALADPGVHLHLYGKRGARPGRKMGHITCVDSTLELALKRAVEARDRLR
;
A
#
# COMPACT_ATOMS: atom_id res chain seq x y z
N GLY A 1 3.15 20.38 -4.91
CA GLY A 1 4.22 19.56 -4.30
C GLY A 1 3.93 19.41 -2.82
N GLN A 2 4.46 18.36 -2.21
CA GLN A 2 4.39 18.12 -0.77
C GLN A 2 5.83 18.08 -0.26
N VAL A 3 6.10 18.78 0.84
CA VAL A 3 7.41 18.82 1.47
C VAL A 3 7.21 18.47 2.93
N ARG A 4 7.95 17.48 3.42
CA ARG A 4 7.99 17.15 4.85
C ARG A 4 9.21 17.82 5.47
N ILE A 5 9.00 18.51 6.58
CA ILE A 5 10.06 19.18 7.34
C ILE A 5 10.22 18.52 8.72
N PRO A 6 11.45 18.36 9.22
CA PRO A 6 11.69 17.81 10.55
C PRO A 6 10.95 18.62 11.63
N SER A 7 10.58 17.94 12.72
CA SER A 7 10.02 18.61 13.90
C SER A 7 10.99 19.64 14.48
N ARG A 8 10.48 20.75 15.02
CA ARG A 8 11.32 21.80 15.63
C ARG A 8 12.26 21.19 16.68
N GLY A 9 13.57 21.31 16.46
CA GLY A 9 14.62 20.87 17.39
C GLY A 9 15.39 19.60 16.99
N THR A 10 15.06 18.95 15.86
CA THR A 10 15.77 17.75 15.40
C THR A 10 16.84 18.03 14.35
N THR A 11 16.83 19.21 13.70
CA THR A 11 17.90 19.67 12.80
C THR A 11 18.53 20.97 13.30
N PRO A 12 19.87 21.11 13.24
CA PRO A 12 20.56 22.35 13.59
C PRO A 12 20.39 23.45 12.52
N ASP A 13 19.97 23.09 11.31
CA ASP A 13 19.76 24.03 10.22
C ASP A 13 18.39 24.71 10.28
N PRO A 14 18.32 26.02 9.96
CA PRO A 14 17.04 26.71 9.82
C PRO A 14 16.19 26.05 8.73
N PRO A 15 14.85 26.06 8.85
CA PRO A 15 13.98 25.55 7.80
C PRO A 15 14.30 26.26 6.47
N PRO A 16 14.27 25.54 5.34
CA PRO A 16 14.58 26.13 4.03
C PRO A 16 13.65 27.31 3.74
N GLU A 17 14.20 28.37 3.14
CA GLU A 17 13.42 29.55 2.77
C GLU A 17 12.27 29.16 1.82
N PRO A 18 11.03 29.62 2.06
CA PRO A 18 9.86 29.23 1.26
C PRO A 18 10.08 29.41 -0.26
N GLU A 19 10.78 30.46 -0.68
CA GLU A 19 11.07 30.77 -2.08
C GLU A 19 11.89 29.67 -2.75
N ARG A 20 12.92 29.14 -2.05
CA ARG A 20 13.75 28.03 -2.54
C ARG A 20 12.95 26.74 -2.66
N LEU A 21 12.04 26.48 -1.71
CA LEU A 21 11.18 25.31 -1.76
C LEU A 21 10.28 25.31 -3.01
N PHE A 22 9.74 26.48 -3.41
CA PHE A 22 8.93 26.58 -4.63
C PHE A 22 9.75 26.33 -5.90
N GLU A 23 10.98 26.84 -5.95
CA GLU A 23 11.93 26.62 -7.06
C GLU A 23 12.34 25.15 -7.15
N ASP A 24 12.83 24.56 -6.06
CA ASP A 24 13.30 23.18 -5.98
C ASP A 24 12.20 22.18 -6.35
N MET A 25 10.98 22.43 -5.88
CA MET A 25 9.82 21.56 -6.15
C MET A 25 9.16 21.83 -7.50
N GLY A 26 9.58 22.87 -8.23
CA GLY A 26 9.01 23.26 -9.52
C GLY A 26 7.49 23.45 -9.49
N SER A 27 6.93 23.87 -8.35
CA SER A 27 5.49 23.87 -8.10
C SER A 27 5.02 25.25 -7.69
N ARG A 28 3.84 25.68 -8.14
CA ARG A 28 3.23 26.97 -7.70
C ARG A 28 2.41 26.86 -6.42
N ARG A 29 2.18 25.63 -5.93
CA ARG A 29 1.47 25.33 -4.68
C ARG A 29 2.22 24.25 -3.92
N LEU A 30 2.42 24.48 -2.63
CA LEU A 30 3.07 23.54 -1.74
C LEU A 30 2.19 23.29 -0.51
N VAL A 31 2.18 22.04 -0.07
CA VAL A 31 1.75 21.66 1.27
C VAL A 31 3.03 21.33 2.04
N VAL A 32 3.25 22.02 3.15
CA VAL A 32 4.39 21.78 4.03
C VAL A 32 3.86 21.11 5.28
N GLU A 33 4.35 19.90 5.55
CA GLU A 33 3.92 19.06 6.65
C GLU A 33 5.08 18.77 7.59
N GLN A 34 4.77 18.59 8.86
CA GLN A 34 5.74 18.08 9.80
C GLN A 34 6.01 16.60 9.51
N GLU A 35 7.27 16.20 9.59
CA GLU A 35 7.64 14.79 9.62
C GLU A 35 7.07 14.12 10.87
N VAL A 36 6.37 13.00 10.66
CA VAL A 36 5.72 12.24 11.73
C VAL A 36 6.69 11.14 12.18
N PRO A 37 7.08 11.07 13.47
CA PRO A 37 7.89 9.98 13.98
C PRO A 37 6.99 8.77 14.24
N PHE A 38 6.79 7.94 13.23
CA PHE A 38 5.89 6.78 13.27
C PHE A 38 6.64 5.46 13.52
N ASP A 39 5.95 4.51 14.13
CA ASP A 39 6.46 3.16 14.39
C ASP A 39 6.34 2.26 13.15
N CYS A 40 5.21 2.36 12.44
CA CYS A 40 4.99 1.71 11.16
C CYS A 40 3.97 2.45 10.30
N GLU A 41 3.96 2.15 9.01
CA GLU A 41 2.95 2.63 8.07
C GLU A 41 1.93 1.52 7.82
N VAL A 42 0.66 1.88 7.87
CA VAL A 42 -0.44 0.96 7.61
C VAL A 42 -1.41 1.52 6.58
N SER A 43 -2.16 0.65 5.92
CA SER A 43 -3.28 1.05 5.07
C SER A 43 -4.48 0.15 5.29
N VAL A 44 -5.67 0.74 5.14
CA VAL A 44 -6.92 -0.02 5.04
C VAL A 44 -7.53 0.26 3.67
N VAL A 45 -7.78 -0.82 2.93
CA VAL A 45 -8.57 -0.78 1.70
C VAL A 45 -10.01 -1.12 2.07
N VAL A 46 -10.91 -0.17 1.87
CA VAL A 46 -12.33 -0.26 2.18
C VAL A 46 -13.16 -0.06 0.92
N ALA A 47 -14.23 -0.82 0.78
CA ALA A 47 -15.23 -0.67 -0.27
C ALA A 47 -16.54 -0.20 0.34
N ARG A 48 -17.21 0.75 -0.34
CA ARG A 48 -18.56 1.22 0.01
C ARG A 48 -19.48 1.10 -1.20
N GLY A 49 -20.61 0.41 -1.02
CA GLY A 49 -21.65 0.23 -2.03
C GLY A 49 -22.58 1.43 -2.16
N VAL A 50 -23.34 1.49 -3.25
CA VAL A 50 -24.40 2.50 -3.46
C VAL A 50 -25.50 2.46 -2.40
N ASP A 51 -25.67 1.30 -1.74
CA ASP A 51 -26.60 1.06 -0.64
C ASP A 51 -26.02 1.47 0.74
N GLY A 52 -24.78 1.97 0.77
CA GLY A 52 -24.07 2.33 1.98
C GLY A 52 -23.41 1.15 2.71
N ALA A 53 -23.50 -0.07 2.18
CA ALA A 53 -22.80 -1.22 2.76
C ALA A 53 -21.29 -1.02 2.69
N VAL A 54 -20.57 -1.48 3.71
CA VAL A 54 -19.11 -1.33 3.82
C VAL A 54 -18.45 -2.69 4.02
N ALA A 55 -17.34 -2.94 3.31
CA ALA A 55 -16.47 -4.10 3.51
C ALA A 55 -15.00 -3.66 3.46
N ASP A 56 -14.12 -4.27 4.26
CA ASP A 56 -12.69 -3.95 4.30
C ASP A 56 -11.81 -5.19 4.12
N HIS A 57 -10.54 -4.96 3.82
CA HIS A 57 -9.54 -6.01 3.62
C HIS A 57 -8.63 -6.27 4.83
N GLY A 58 -9.02 -5.81 6.02
CA GLY A 58 -8.15 -5.76 7.18
C GLY A 58 -7.13 -4.62 7.09
N VAL A 59 -6.21 -4.62 8.06
CA VAL A 59 -5.11 -3.66 8.10
C VAL A 59 -3.90 -4.28 7.46
N MET A 60 -3.29 -3.54 6.54
CA MET A 60 -2.06 -3.92 5.84
C MET A 60 -0.91 -3.06 6.37
N GLU A 61 0.25 -3.64 6.62
CA GLU A 61 1.47 -2.90 6.97
C GLU A 61 2.33 -2.75 5.72
N ASN A 62 2.89 -1.57 5.52
CA ASN A 62 3.56 -1.16 4.30
C ASN A 62 4.97 -0.68 4.59
N VAL A 63 5.95 -1.14 3.81
CA VAL A 63 7.32 -0.64 3.87
C VAL A 63 7.64 0.09 2.58
N HIS A 64 8.05 1.36 2.70
CA HIS A 64 8.48 2.20 1.60
C HIS A 64 10.00 2.32 1.56
N VAL A 65 10.60 2.20 0.36
CA VAL A 65 12.03 2.42 0.13
C VAL A 65 12.18 3.50 -0.94
N GLY A 66 12.84 4.61 -0.60
CA GLY A 66 12.99 5.75 -1.51
C GLY A 66 11.66 6.35 -1.96
N GLY A 67 10.65 6.35 -1.08
CA GLY A 67 9.30 6.86 -1.38
C GLY A 67 8.46 5.96 -2.29
N ILE A 68 8.87 4.71 -2.51
CA ILE A 68 8.13 3.73 -3.32
C ILE A 68 7.80 2.54 -2.44
N LEU A 69 6.53 2.11 -2.46
CA LEU A 69 6.12 0.89 -1.77
C LEU A 69 7.00 -0.28 -2.23
N ASP A 70 7.65 -0.95 -1.28
CA ASP A 70 8.51 -2.11 -1.53
C ASP A 70 7.78 -3.40 -1.15
N THR A 71 7.23 -3.44 0.06
CA THR A 71 6.50 -4.60 0.59
C THR A 71 5.19 -4.19 1.24
N THR A 72 4.21 -5.09 1.15
CA THR A 72 2.98 -5.04 1.95
C THR A 72 2.76 -6.38 2.61
N VAL A 73 2.34 -6.37 3.86
CA VAL A 73 1.96 -7.56 4.61
C VAL A 73 0.55 -7.44 5.19
N THR A 74 -0.19 -8.54 5.22
CA THR A 74 -1.53 -8.60 5.83
C THR A 74 -1.69 -9.92 6.60
N PRO A 75 -2.25 -9.91 7.83
CA PRO A 75 -2.61 -8.73 8.62
C PRO A 75 -1.37 -7.95 9.10
N ALA A 76 -1.50 -6.64 9.35
CA ALA A 76 -0.45 -5.80 9.93
C ALA A 76 -0.03 -6.25 11.34
N HIS A 77 1.24 -6.09 11.70
CA HIS A 77 1.74 -6.36 13.06
C HIS A 77 1.47 -5.18 14.01
N VAL A 78 0.18 -4.92 14.28
CA VAL A 78 -0.25 -3.86 15.19
C VAL A 78 -1.19 -4.41 16.28
N PRO A 79 -1.30 -3.74 17.43
CA PRO A 79 -2.25 -4.15 18.47
C PRO A 79 -3.69 -4.22 17.93
N PRO A 80 -4.53 -5.17 18.41
CA PRO A 80 -5.90 -5.34 17.93
C PRO A 80 -6.76 -4.06 18.02
N GLU A 81 -6.52 -3.23 19.03
CA GLU A 81 -7.17 -1.94 19.22
C GLU A 81 -6.82 -0.93 18.12
N VAL A 82 -5.55 -0.86 17.72
CA VAL A 82 -5.06 -0.03 16.61
C VAL A 82 -5.65 -0.53 15.31
N ALA A 83 -5.64 -1.85 15.10
CA ALA A 83 -6.24 -2.46 13.91
C ALA A 83 -7.75 -2.17 13.82
N GLY A 84 -8.45 -2.26 14.95
CA GLY A 84 -9.86 -1.94 15.04
C GLY A 84 -10.16 -0.48 14.73
N GLU A 85 -9.34 0.45 15.24
CA GLU A 85 -9.53 1.88 14.97
C GLU A 85 -9.19 2.26 13.54
N ALA A 86 -8.14 1.69 12.95
CA ALA A 86 -7.77 1.92 11.55
C ALA A 86 -8.93 1.55 10.60
N LYS A 87 -9.57 0.40 10.82
CA LYS A 87 -10.74 -0.04 10.05
C LYS A 87 -11.94 0.89 10.24
N ARG A 88 -12.25 1.26 11.48
CA ARG A 88 -13.34 2.20 11.77
C ARG A 88 -13.10 3.56 11.12
N LEU A 89 -11.87 4.07 11.20
CA LEU A 89 -11.50 5.36 10.60
C LEU A 89 -11.66 5.32 9.07
N ALA A 90 -11.19 4.26 8.41
CA ALA A 90 -11.35 4.10 6.97
C ALA A 90 -12.83 4.02 6.55
N ALA A 91 -13.65 3.25 7.27
CA ALA A 91 -15.09 3.16 7.02
C ALA A 91 -15.80 4.52 7.20
N ARG A 92 -15.50 5.25 8.28
CA ARG A 92 -16.05 6.59 8.52
C ARG A 92 -15.64 7.58 7.42
N LEU A 93 -14.39 7.51 6.94
CA LEU A 93 -13.92 8.36 5.85
C LEU A 93 -14.64 8.04 4.53
N ALA A 94 -14.82 6.74 4.21
CA ALA A 94 -15.57 6.33 3.04
C ALA A 94 -17.03 6.79 3.09
N GLU A 95 -17.67 6.72 4.26
CA GLU A 95 -19.03 7.22 4.49
C GLU A 95 -19.10 8.76 4.38
N HIS A 96 -18.22 9.48 5.06
CA HIS A 96 -18.22 10.94 5.11
C HIS A 96 -17.94 11.58 3.74
N LEU A 97 -17.09 10.93 2.94
CA LEU A 97 -16.78 11.35 1.57
C LEU A 97 -17.80 10.83 0.53
N ASP A 98 -18.82 10.09 0.98
CA ASP A 98 -19.84 9.44 0.16
C ASP A 98 -19.24 8.62 -1.00
N VAL A 99 -18.21 7.84 -0.70
CA VAL A 99 -17.54 7.00 -1.69
C VAL A 99 -18.49 5.92 -2.19
N VAL A 100 -18.52 5.73 -3.50
CA VAL A 100 -19.04 4.52 -4.16
C VAL A 100 -17.89 3.86 -4.90
N GLY A 101 -17.50 2.67 -4.47
CA GLY A 101 -16.28 2.00 -4.93
C GLY A 101 -15.31 1.75 -3.79
N VAL A 102 -14.01 1.75 -4.12
CA VAL A 102 -12.90 1.49 -3.19
C VAL A 102 -12.22 2.79 -2.79
N LEU A 103 -11.88 2.89 -1.51
CA LEU A 103 -11.01 3.89 -0.92
C LEU A 103 -9.86 3.15 -0.20
N CYS A 104 -8.63 3.57 -0.45
CA CYS A 104 -7.50 3.23 0.41
C CYS A 104 -7.18 4.42 1.30
N VAL A 105 -7.03 4.17 2.59
CA VAL A 105 -6.57 5.16 3.57
C VAL A 105 -5.22 4.71 4.08
N GLU A 106 -4.18 5.49 3.83
CA GLU A 106 -2.85 5.29 4.39
C GLU A 106 -2.70 6.07 5.70
N MET A 107 -2.12 5.43 6.70
CA MET A 107 -1.98 5.95 8.04
C MET A 107 -0.60 5.65 8.59
N PHE A 108 -0.13 6.54 9.44
CA PHE A 108 1.01 6.30 10.32
C PHE A 108 0.52 5.86 11.69
N VAL A 109 1.18 4.84 12.26
CA VAL A 109 0.98 4.43 13.65
C VAL A 109 2.01 5.14 14.52
N VAL A 110 1.55 5.82 15.57
CA VAL A 110 2.40 6.51 16.55
C VAL A 110 1.99 6.04 17.95
N GLY A 111 2.67 5.03 18.48
CA GLY A 111 2.23 4.29 19.66
C GLY A 111 0.90 3.59 19.39
N THR A 112 -0.16 4.10 20.01
CA THR A 112 -1.54 3.62 19.82
C THR A 112 -2.39 4.56 18.96
N ASP A 113 -1.83 5.71 18.56
CA ASP A 113 -2.52 6.72 17.76
C ASP A 113 -2.34 6.46 16.26
N LEU A 114 -3.31 6.97 15.49
CA LEU A 114 -3.32 6.89 14.03
C LEU A 114 -3.32 8.31 13.44
N VAL A 115 -2.39 8.56 12.51
CA VAL A 115 -2.34 9.80 11.73
C VAL A 115 -2.61 9.46 10.28
N VAL A 116 -3.70 9.97 9.71
CA VAL A 116 -3.99 9.79 8.27
C VAL A 116 -2.93 10.53 7.46
N ASN A 117 -2.24 9.81 6.58
CA ASN A 117 -1.24 10.36 5.68
C ASN A 117 -1.87 10.76 4.35
N GLU A 118 -2.50 9.80 3.65
CA GLU A 118 -3.12 10.04 2.36
C GLU A 118 -4.32 9.13 2.11
N MET A 119 -5.10 9.49 1.08
CA MET A 119 -6.26 8.72 0.64
C MET A 119 -6.24 8.57 -0.87
N ALA A 120 -6.54 7.37 -1.35
CA ALA A 120 -6.71 7.07 -2.76
C ALA A 120 -8.13 6.55 -3.02
N PRO A 121 -9.02 7.32 -3.67
CA PRO A 121 -10.40 6.91 -3.97
C PRO A 121 -10.44 5.98 -5.20
N ARG A 122 -9.68 4.88 -5.12
CA ARG A 122 -9.52 3.85 -6.14
C ARG A 122 -8.86 2.62 -5.52
N PRO A 123 -8.86 1.47 -6.21
CA PRO A 123 -7.93 0.38 -5.91
C PRO A 123 -6.49 0.88 -5.76
N HIS A 124 -5.80 0.35 -4.76
CA HIS A 124 -4.50 0.81 -4.31
C HIS A 124 -3.44 -0.29 -4.39
N ASN A 125 -2.16 0.12 -4.41
CA ASN A 125 -1.06 -0.80 -4.61
C ASN A 125 -0.90 -1.77 -3.43
N SER A 126 -1.01 -1.26 -2.21
CA SER A 126 -0.98 -2.09 -0.99
C SER A 126 -2.07 -3.18 -1.00
N GLY A 127 -3.20 -2.92 -1.67
CA GLY A 127 -4.29 -3.90 -1.78
C GLY A 127 -4.09 -4.99 -2.84
N HIS A 128 -3.00 -5.04 -3.62
CA HIS A 128 -2.89 -6.06 -4.69
C HIS A 128 -2.80 -7.49 -4.13
N CYS A 129 -2.29 -7.67 -2.91
CA CYS A 129 -2.29 -8.97 -2.24
C CYS A 129 -3.70 -9.59 -2.10
N THR A 130 -4.76 -8.77 -2.13
CA THR A 130 -6.15 -9.24 -2.03
C THR A 130 -6.58 -10.12 -3.20
N ILE A 131 -5.86 -10.13 -4.33
CA ILE A 131 -6.13 -11.04 -5.45
C ILE A 131 -5.98 -12.50 -5.00
N GLU A 132 -4.93 -12.81 -4.23
CA GLU A 132 -4.67 -14.16 -3.72
C GLU A 132 -5.13 -14.37 -2.26
N ALA A 133 -5.13 -13.29 -1.46
CA ALA A 133 -5.32 -13.37 -0.02
C ALA A 133 -6.80 -13.37 0.39
N ALA A 134 -7.70 -12.76 -0.38
CA ALA A 134 -9.11 -12.58 -0.01
C ALA A 134 -10.06 -13.31 -0.97
N PRO A 135 -11.25 -13.76 -0.50
CA PRO A 135 -12.28 -14.31 -1.37
C PRO A 135 -12.76 -13.34 -2.46
N ALA A 136 -12.98 -12.06 -2.11
CA ALA A 136 -13.21 -10.99 -3.06
C ALA A 136 -12.02 -10.02 -3.00
N SER A 137 -11.36 -9.77 -4.14
CA SER A 137 -10.26 -8.81 -4.22
C SER A 137 -10.77 -7.36 -4.20
N GLN A 138 -9.89 -6.39 -3.95
CA GLN A 138 -10.25 -4.97 -4.07
C GLN A 138 -10.84 -4.59 -5.44
N PHE A 139 -10.45 -5.30 -6.51
CA PHE A 139 -10.97 -5.04 -7.86
C PHE A 139 -12.38 -5.59 -8.03
N GLU A 140 -12.65 -6.76 -7.43
CA GLU A 140 -14.00 -7.31 -7.38
C GLU A 140 -14.92 -6.46 -6.51
N GLN A 141 -14.42 -5.96 -5.37
CA GLN A 141 -15.17 -5.03 -4.53
C GLN A 141 -15.47 -3.72 -5.27
N GLN A 142 -14.51 -3.16 -6.01
CA GLN A 142 -14.73 -1.99 -6.85
C GLN A 142 -15.86 -2.24 -7.84
N LEU A 143 -15.84 -3.37 -8.56
CA LEU A 143 -16.88 -3.75 -9.52
C LEU A 143 -18.25 -3.88 -8.83
N ARG A 144 -18.33 -4.65 -7.74
CA ARG A 144 -19.59 -4.88 -7.00
C ARG A 144 -20.18 -3.56 -6.52
N ALA A 145 -19.36 -2.73 -5.89
CA ALA A 145 -19.78 -1.43 -5.36
C ALA A 145 -20.36 -0.51 -6.44
N VAL A 146 -19.67 -0.33 -7.58
CA VAL A 146 -20.14 0.57 -8.64
C VAL A 146 -21.31 0.01 -9.44
N CYS A 147 -21.47 -1.31 -9.47
CA CYS A 147 -22.61 -1.97 -10.11
C CYS A 147 -23.82 -2.17 -9.19
N GLY A 148 -23.74 -1.75 -7.92
CA GLY A 148 -24.82 -1.96 -6.93
C GLY A 148 -25.07 -3.43 -6.59
N LEU A 149 -24.04 -4.27 -6.68
CA LEU A 149 -24.08 -5.67 -6.25
C LEU A 149 -23.67 -5.78 -4.78
N PRO A 150 -24.12 -6.83 -4.06
CA PRO A 150 -23.64 -7.09 -2.70
C PRO A 150 -22.11 -7.20 -2.66
N LEU A 151 -21.49 -6.48 -1.72
CA LEU A 151 -20.04 -6.57 -1.48
C LEU A 151 -19.64 -8.01 -1.10
N GLY A 152 -18.43 -8.40 -1.47
CA GLY A 152 -17.87 -9.71 -1.17
C GLY A 152 -17.18 -9.77 0.19
N ASP A 153 -16.74 -10.96 0.58
CA ASP A 153 -15.89 -11.15 1.76
C ASP A 153 -14.46 -10.66 1.45
N GLY A 154 -14.04 -9.61 2.15
CA GLY A 154 -12.72 -9.01 2.01
C GLY A 154 -11.64 -9.60 2.92
N ALA A 155 -11.97 -10.56 3.78
CA ALA A 155 -11.05 -11.09 4.78
C ALA A 155 -9.80 -11.72 4.13
N CYS A 156 -8.63 -11.14 4.41
CA CYS A 156 -7.36 -11.65 3.91
C CYS A 156 -6.83 -12.80 4.79
N ARG A 157 -6.34 -13.87 4.15
CA ARG A 157 -5.40 -14.82 4.75
C ARG A 157 -4.01 -14.18 4.89
N PRO A 158 -3.11 -14.71 5.76
CA PRO A 158 -1.76 -14.21 5.90
C PRO A 158 -1.02 -14.18 4.56
N ALA A 159 -0.63 -13.00 4.12
CA ALA A 159 -0.02 -12.79 2.81
C ALA A 159 1.00 -11.67 2.82
N ALA A 160 1.97 -11.78 1.93
CA ALA A 160 2.96 -10.75 1.66
C ALA A 160 3.05 -10.48 0.16
N MET A 161 3.19 -9.21 -0.17
CA MET A 161 3.40 -8.73 -1.52
C MET A 161 4.72 -7.97 -1.60
N VAL A 162 5.47 -8.19 -2.67
CA VAL A 162 6.68 -7.44 -2.98
C VAL A 162 6.58 -6.81 -4.37
N GLN A 163 6.99 -5.55 -4.47
CA GLN A 163 6.95 -4.80 -5.72
C GLN A 163 8.13 -5.15 -6.62
N LEU A 164 7.87 -5.28 -7.93
CA LEU A 164 8.90 -5.47 -8.95
C LEU A 164 9.12 -4.15 -9.70
N LEU A 165 10.28 -3.54 -9.49
CA LEU A 165 10.65 -2.26 -10.12
C LEU A 165 11.51 -2.49 -11.36
N GLY A 166 11.48 -1.53 -12.30
CA GLY A 166 12.16 -1.64 -13.58
C GLY A 166 13.68 -1.74 -13.50
N GLY A 167 14.30 -1.44 -12.35
CA GLY A 167 15.72 -1.72 -12.11
C GLY A 167 16.07 -3.21 -12.21
N LEU A 168 15.10 -4.11 -12.01
CA LEU A 168 15.27 -5.55 -12.18
C LEU A 168 15.63 -5.94 -13.62
N TRP A 169 15.28 -5.11 -14.61
CA TRP A 169 15.59 -5.35 -16.03
C TRP A 169 16.95 -4.78 -16.46
N ALA A 170 17.74 -4.20 -15.55
CA ALA A 170 19.01 -3.55 -15.92
C ALA A 170 20.03 -4.52 -16.56
N GLY A 171 19.98 -5.81 -16.18
CA GLY A 171 20.84 -6.88 -16.71
C GLY A 171 20.21 -7.72 -17.83
N GLY A 172 18.98 -7.40 -18.28
CA GLY A 172 18.22 -8.22 -19.22
C GLY A 172 16.87 -8.65 -18.65
N GLU A 173 16.26 -9.67 -19.26
CA GLU A 173 14.98 -10.21 -18.78
C GLU A 173 15.19 -10.93 -17.43
N PRO A 174 14.37 -10.64 -16.40
CA PRO A 174 14.47 -11.32 -15.11
C PRO A 174 14.20 -12.81 -15.20
N ALA A 175 14.83 -13.60 -14.32
CA ALA A 175 14.75 -15.06 -14.32
C ALA A 175 13.42 -15.58 -13.74
N TRP A 176 12.32 -15.36 -14.46
CA TRP A 176 10.95 -15.70 -14.03
C TRP A 176 10.79 -17.15 -13.58
N GLU A 177 11.44 -18.08 -14.29
CA GLU A 177 11.40 -19.51 -14.01
C GLU A 177 11.96 -19.86 -12.62
N ARG A 178 12.91 -19.06 -12.09
CA ARG A 178 13.49 -19.29 -10.77
C ARG A 178 12.55 -18.88 -9.64
N ALA A 179 11.79 -17.81 -9.84
CA ALA A 179 10.75 -17.39 -8.91
C ALA A 179 9.56 -18.36 -8.96
N LEU A 180 9.10 -18.72 -10.16
CA LEU A 180 7.95 -19.61 -10.38
C LEU A 180 8.23 -21.09 -10.11
N ALA A 181 9.48 -21.46 -9.80
CA ALA A 181 9.81 -22.80 -9.31
C ALA A 181 9.15 -23.11 -7.95
N ASP A 182 8.80 -22.08 -7.17
CA ASP A 182 7.94 -22.22 -5.99
C ASP A 182 6.46 -22.09 -6.41
N PRO A 183 5.63 -23.15 -6.26
CA PRO A 183 4.22 -23.12 -6.66
C PRO A 183 3.36 -22.16 -5.82
N GLY A 184 3.86 -21.66 -4.69
CA GLY A 184 3.19 -20.67 -3.85
C GLY A 184 3.46 -19.21 -4.26
N VAL A 185 4.20 -18.98 -5.35
CA VAL A 185 4.52 -17.64 -5.87
C VAL A 185 3.51 -17.25 -6.93
N HIS A 186 2.82 -16.13 -6.70
CA HIS A 186 1.89 -15.54 -7.65
C HIS A 186 2.50 -14.30 -8.28
N LEU A 187 3.02 -14.44 -9.49
CA LEU A 187 3.64 -13.35 -10.26
C LEU A 187 2.60 -12.59 -11.09
N HIS A 188 2.56 -11.27 -10.93
CA HIS A 188 1.74 -10.37 -11.73
C HIS A 188 2.63 -9.37 -12.47
N LEU A 189 2.60 -9.40 -13.81
CA LEU A 189 3.30 -8.45 -14.67
C LEU A 189 2.30 -7.53 -15.37
N TYR A 190 2.57 -6.22 -15.36
CA TYR A 190 1.63 -5.22 -15.87
C TYR A 190 1.70 -5.01 -17.40
N GLY A 191 2.52 -5.76 -18.13
CA GLY A 191 2.71 -5.61 -19.58
C GLY A 191 3.26 -4.25 -20.02
N LYS A 192 3.89 -3.49 -19.12
CA LYS A 192 4.42 -2.15 -19.42
C LYS A 192 5.67 -2.26 -20.30
N ARG A 193 5.70 -1.50 -21.40
CA ARG A 193 6.92 -1.32 -22.21
C ARG A 193 7.86 -0.31 -21.56
N GLY A 194 9.17 -0.52 -21.68
CA GLY A 194 10.21 0.40 -21.19
C GLY A 194 10.41 0.35 -19.68
N ALA A 195 11.08 -0.71 -19.21
CA ALA A 195 11.54 -0.81 -17.84
C ALA A 195 12.54 0.33 -17.55
N ARG A 196 12.36 1.01 -16.42
CA ARG A 196 13.26 2.06 -15.93
C ARG A 196 13.32 2.03 -14.40
N PRO A 197 14.42 2.47 -13.78
CA PRO A 197 14.53 2.56 -12.32
C PRO A 197 13.32 3.27 -11.69
N GLY A 198 12.82 2.74 -10.58
CA GLY A 198 11.63 3.25 -9.86
C GLY A 198 10.27 2.97 -10.52
N ARG A 199 10.20 2.55 -11.79
CA ARG A 199 8.91 2.23 -12.43
C ARG A 199 8.40 0.88 -11.95
N LYS A 200 7.18 0.84 -11.40
CA LYS A 200 6.49 -0.39 -11.02
C LYS A 200 6.11 -1.21 -12.26
N MET A 201 6.73 -2.39 -12.43
CA MET A 201 6.56 -3.29 -13.59
C MET A 201 5.68 -4.51 -13.28
N GLY A 202 5.62 -4.90 -12.01
CA GLY A 202 4.80 -6.01 -11.53
C GLY A 202 4.80 -6.08 -10.01
N HIS A 203 4.30 -7.20 -9.49
CA HIS A 203 4.41 -7.61 -8.11
C HIS A 203 4.43 -9.13 -7.99
N ILE A 204 4.89 -9.63 -6.85
CA ILE A 204 4.71 -11.02 -6.43
C ILE A 204 3.88 -11.01 -5.15
N THR A 205 2.89 -11.89 -5.07
CA THR A 205 2.14 -12.19 -3.85
C THR A 205 2.43 -13.63 -3.42
N CYS A 206 2.62 -13.84 -2.13
CA CYS A 206 2.67 -15.16 -1.51
C CYS A 206 1.66 -15.21 -0.36
N VAL A 207 0.89 -16.30 -0.28
CA VAL A 207 -0.03 -16.58 0.84
C VAL A 207 0.51 -17.79 1.59
N ASP A 208 0.49 -17.74 2.92
CA ASP A 208 0.95 -18.85 3.75
C ASP A 208 0.15 -18.95 5.06
N SER A 209 0.52 -19.90 5.90
CA SER A 209 -0.02 -20.15 7.24
C SER A 209 0.35 -19.05 8.25
N THR A 210 1.49 -18.41 8.08
CA THR A 210 1.92 -17.26 8.88
C THR A 210 2.46 -16.15 8.00
N LEU A 211 2.52 -14.94 8.55
CA LEU A 211 2.97 -13.80 7.79
C LEU A 211 4.47 -13.83 7.51
N GLU A 212 5.27 -14.32 8.47
CA GLU A 212 6.71 -14.46 8.33
C GLU A 212 7.08 -15.42 7.20
N LEU A 213 6.34 -16.52 7.06
CA LEU A 213 6.53 -17.47 5.97
C LEU A 213 6.15 -16.87 4.62
N ALA A 214 5.02 -16.16 4.55
CA ALA A 214 4.58 -15.48 3.34
C ALA A 214 5.61 -14.41 2.89
N LEU A 215 6.08 -13.58 3.82
CA LEU A 215 7.07 -12.53 3.54
C LEU A 215 8.42 -13.13 3.11
N LYS A 216 8.91 -14.13 3.84
CA LYS A 216 10.14 -14.83 3.48
C LYS A 216 10.04 -15.40 2.06
N ARG A 217 8.95 -16.11 1.73
CA ARG A 217 8.75 -16.67 0.39
C ARG A 217 8.73 -15.58 -0.68
N ALA A 218 7.98 -14.49 -0.47
CA ALA A 218 7.86 -13.40 -1.45
C ALA A 218 9.21 -12.70 -1.71
N VAL A 219 9.99 -12.43 -0.66
CA VAL A 219 11.33 -11.82 -0.78
C VAL A 219 12.29 -12.77 -1.48
N GLU A 220 12.36 -14.04 -1.08
CA GLU A 220 13.23 -15.03 -1.74
C GLU A 220 12.86 -15.21 -3.22
N ALA A 221 11.56 -15.20 -3.55
CA ALA A 221 11.11 -15.27 -4.94
C ALA A 221 11.56 -14.04 -5.75
N ARG A 222 11.47 -12.84 -5.18
CA ARG A 222 11.96 -11.60 -5.81
C ARG A 222 13.48 -11.62 -5.99
N ASP A 223 14.23 -12.13 -5.02
CA ASP A 223 15.70 -12.19 -5.09
C ASP A 223 16.20 -13.16 -6.16
N ARG A 224 15.49 -14.27 -6.37
CA ARG A 224 15.77 -15.26 -7.42
C ARG A 224 15.59 -14.74 -8.85
N LEU A 225 14.96 -13.58 -9.03
CA LEU A 225 14.78 -12.95 -10.34
C LEU A 225 16.06 -12.30 -10.89
N ARG A 226 17.08 -12.13 -10.06
CA ARG A 226 18.38 -11.57 -10.43
C ARG A 226 19.35 -12.61 -11.00
#